data_AF-A0A9P9FP29-F1
#
_entry.id   AF-A0A9P9FP29-F1
#
_cell.length_a   1.000
_cell.length_b   1.000
_cell.length_c   1.000
_cell.angle_alpha   90.00
_cell.angle_beta   90.00
_cell.angle_gamma   90.00
#
_symmetry.space_group_name_H-M   'P 1'
#
loop_
_entity.id
_entity.type
_entity.pdbx_description
1 polymer ?
#
loop_
_entity_poly.entity_id
_entity_poly.type
_entity_poly.pdbx_seq_one_letter_code
_entity_poly.pdbx_strand_id
1 'polypeptide(L)'
;MLQEQAFEVVKTLQKLSIPFPRHFQGVQPGSIYHSREMSVTLAEELFKAGFERTNILFHGFSPLMTVSLRGLDERRNLEGTLGLVTWFSDHGADLNCPIPWVACTTTPSSCGSRRYQVIHRLADEMGFSNHTSRIPSNEQLYIAPLCRILGDTTVDPCNCYCAPQGCLPSSLFSRSMWTYYVWLNMPKKMVTSWHDHHLQSGVRLIQYATSSHKIPAEAIMAIIRLSTFTRLGMKHTCCSYTECYGEEDGSPTEEIYYGEYQIIEIMDPDDIEEIQEEDRHLALRLDALVEEFDAKFVELGQTFSEFFWGYWWSRMNEVDAEKDELSYEDIAAIQEAGVVLENE
;
A
#
# COMPACT_ATOMS: atom_id res chain seq x y z
N MET A 1 9.34 -21.17 25.33
CA MET A 1 9.92 -20.24 26.33
C MET A 1 11.23 -19.61 25.84
N LEU A 2 12.18 -20.37 25.26
CA LEU A 2 13.43 -19.78 24.73
C LEU A 2 13.27 -18.91 23.47
N GLN A 3 12.22 -19.10 22.67
CA GLN A 3 12.04 -18.38 21.39
C GLN A 3 11.92 -16.86 21.54
N GLU A 4 11.13 -16.38 22.49
CA GLU A 4 10.88 -14.93 22.69
C GLU A 4 11.93 -14.25 23.56
N GLN A 5 12.67 -15.03 24.35
CA GLN A 5 13.62 -14.52 25.35
C GLN A 5 15.07 -14.73 24.92
N ALA A 6 15.31 -15.35 23.76
CA ALA A 6 16.66 -15.65 23.29
C ALA A 6 17.54 -14.40 23.26
N PHE A 7 17.00 -13.29 22.76
CA PHE A 7 17.72 -12.02 22.69
C PHE A 7 18.09 -11.48 24.08
N GLU A 8 17.13 -11.42 25.00
CA GLU A 8 17.35 -10.94 26.36
C GLU A 8 18.35 -11.81 27.13
N VAL A 9 18.30 -13.13 26.92
CA VAL A 9 19.27 -14.07 27.47
C VAL A 9 20.67 -13.78 26.90
N VAL A 10 20.80 -13.63 25.58
CA VAL A 10 22.10 -13.31 24.94
C VAL A 10 22.64 -11.96 25.43
N LYS A 11 21.82 -10.91 25.49
CA LYS A 11 22.20 -9.59 26.03
C LYS A 11 22.64 -9.68 27.49
N THR A 12 21.95 -10.48 28.30
CA THR A 12 22.32 -10.71 29.70
C THR A 12 23.67 -11.44 29.82
N LEU A 13 23.89 -12.50 29.02
CA LEU A 13 25.16 -13.23 28.99
C LEU A 13 26.32 -12.32 28.54
N GLN A 14 26.10 -11.49 27.52
CA GLN A 14 27.05 -10.48 27.07
C GLN A 14 27.40 -9.49 28.19
N LYS A 15 26.40 -8.94 28.88
CA LYS A 15 26.60 -8.00 29.99
C LYS A 15 27.38 -8.60 31.16
N LEU A 16 27.23 -9.90 31.40
CA LEU A 16 27.94 -10.65 32.43
C LEU A 16 29.31 -11.19 31.96
N SER A 17 29.72 -10.89 30.72
CA SER A 17 30.94 -11.41 30.10
C SER A 17 31.01 -12.95 30.10
N ILE A 18 29.86 -13.63 30.03
CA ILE A 18 29.78 -15.09 29.96
C ILE A 18 29.92 -15.51 28.49
N PRO A 19 30.87 -16.39 28.13
CA PRO A 19 31.01 -16.86 26.76
C PRO A 19 29.82 -17.71 26.34
N PHE A 20 29.36 -17.52 25.11
CA PHE A 20 28.30 -18.32 24.50
C PHE A 20 28.68 -18.69 23.04
N PRO A 21 28.09 -19.74 22.47
CA PRO A 21 28.40 -20.16 21.10
C PRO A 21 28.18 -19.06 20.06
N ARG A 22 29.07 -18.98 19.06
CA ARG A 22 29.04 -17.95 17.99
C ARG A 22 27.69 -17.86 17.26
N HIS A 23 26.97 -18.96 17.12
CA HIS A 23 25.66 -18.97 16.45
C HIS A 23 24.58 -18.15 17.19
N PHE A 24 24.78 -17.83 18.47
CA PHE A 24 23.87 -16.93 19.20
C PHE A 24 24.25 -15.44 19.07
N GLN A 25 25.37 -15.10 18.41
CA GLN A 25 25.80 -13.70 18.26
C GLN A 25 24.89 -12.90 17.34
N GLY A 26 24.19 -13.56 16.41
CA GLY A 26 23.22 -12.94 15.51
C GLY A 26 21.77 -13.07 15.95
N VAL A 27 21.51 -13.37 17.23
CA VAL A 27 20.13 -13.42 17.73
C VAL A 27 19.55 -12.02 17.70
N GLN A 28 18.40 -11.91 17.05
CA GLN A 28 17.64 -10.67 16.91
C GLN A 28 16.53 -10.61 17.98
N PRO A 29 16.10 -9.41 18.40
CA PRO A 29 14.95 -9.25 19.28
C PRO A 29 13.65 -9.75 18.61
N GLY A 30 12.60 -9.98 19.42
CA GLY A 30 11.32 -10.49 18.93
C GLY A 30 11.28 -12.00 18.70
N SER A 31 10.21 -12.47 18.05
CA SER A 31 10.09 -13.88 17.66
C SER A 31 10.77 -14.14 16.31
N ILE A 32 11.12 -15.39 16.03
CA ILE A 32 11.70 -15.79 14.73
C ILE A 32 10.80 -15.44 13.53
N TYR A 33 9.49 -15.29 13.75
CA TYR A 33 8.52 -14.90 12.74
C TYR A 33 8.59 -13.42 12.36
N HIS A 34 9.19 -12.56 13.18
CA HIS A 34 9.43 -11.15 12.83
C HIS A 34 10.58 -10.95 11.83
N SER A 35 11.20 -12.04 11.36
CA SER A 35 12.26 -11.98 10.37
C SER A 35 11.79 -11.27 9.10
N ARG A 36 12.55 -10.26 8.67
CA ARG A 36 12.31 -9.50 7.44
C ARG A 36 12.21 -10.40 6.20
N GLU A 37 12.97 -11.50 6.19
CA GLU A 37 13.07 -12.46 5.08
C GLU A 37 12.17 -13.69 5.25
N MET A 38 11.16 -13.61 6.13
CA MET A 38 10.25 -14.73 6.36
C MET A 38 9.58 -15.16 5.06
N SER A 39 9.51 -16.47 4.81
CA SER A 39 8.82 -17.02 3.63
C SER A 39 7.93 -18.17 4.04
N VAL A 40 6.96 -18.55 3.20
CA VAL A 40 6.03 -19.65 3.49
C VAL A 40 6.79 -20.92 3.87
N THR A 41 7.79 -21.31 3.07
CA THR A 41 8.61 -22.50 3.33
C THR A 41 9.34 -22.41 4.67
N LEU A 42 9.96 -21.27 4.97
CA LEU A 42 10.67 -21.10 6.24
C LEU A 42 9.70 -21.12 7.42
N ALA A 43 8.56 -20.43 7.30
CA ALA A 43 7.54 -20.35 8.33
C ALA A 43 6.97 -21.73 8.68
N GLU A 44 6.70 -22.53 7.64
CA GLU A 44 6.22 -23.90 7.75
C GLU A 44 7.26 -24.84 8.38
N GLU A 45 8.54 -24.76 7.98
CA GLU A 45 9.58 -25.59 8.57
C GLU A 45 9.85 -25.22 10.04
N LEU A 46 9.77 -23.94 10.39
CA LEU A 46 9.82 -23.49 11.79
C LEU A 46 8.63 -24.04 12.59
N PHE A 47 7.42 -23.98 12.01
CA PHE A 47 6.22 -24.48 12.67
C PHE A 47 6.32 -25.99 12.94
N LYS A 48 6.73 -26.79 11.94
CA LYS A 48 7.00 -28.23 12.10
C LYS A 48 8.10 -28.53 13.11
N ALA A 49 9.07 -27.64 13.27
CA ALA A 49 10.11 -27.75 14.28
C ALA A 49 9.64 -27.37 15.70
N GLY A 50 8.34 -27.07 15.89
CA GLY A 50 7.72 -26.76 17.18
C GLY A 50 7.68 -25.27 17.51
N PHE A 51 7.94 -24.37 16.55
CA PHE A 51 7.78 -22.92 16.72
C PHE A 51 6.32 -22.53 16.47
N GLU A 52 5.38 -23.06 17.25
CA GLU A 52 3.94 -22.95 16.97
C GLU A 52 3.33 -21.56 17.26
N ARG A 53 4.06 -20.68 17.96
CA ARG A 53 3.57 -19.35 18.33
C ARG A 53 3.86 -18.33 17.22
N THR A 54 3.07 -18.39 16.16
CA THR A 54 3.26 -17.66 14.90
C THR A 54 2.85 -16.19 14.95
N ASN A 55 1.93 -15.78 15.84
CA ASN A 55 1.39 -14.41 15.93
C ASN A 55 1.67 -13.74 17.29
N ILE A 56 2.91 -13.87 17.79
CA ILE A 56 3.33 -13.17 19.01
C ILE A 56 3.54 -11.69 18.72
N LEU A 57 3.06 -10.82 19.60
CA LEU A 57 3.37 -9.39 19.52
C LEU A 57 4.74 -9.09 20.14
N PHE A 58 5.59 -8.35 19.42
CA PHE A 58 6.84 -7.79 19.93
C PHE A 58 6.73 -6.26 20.02
N HIS A 59 6.71 -5.70 21.23
CA HIS A 59 6.39 -4.28 21.48
C HIS A 59 5.10 -3.79 20.79
N GLY A 60 4.10 -4.68 20.67
CA GLY A 60 2.82 -4.39 20.01
C GLY A 60 2.82 -4.64 18.50
N PHE A 61 3.96 -4.96 17.89
CA PHE A 61 4.05 -5.30 16.48
C PHE A 61 3.82 -6.79 16.26
N SER A 62 3.02 -7.13 15.26
CA SER A 62 2.87 -8.52 14.80
C SER A 62 3.91 -8.85 13.74
N PRO A 63 4.18 -10.13 13.46
CA PRO A 63 5.06 -10.54 12.37
C PRO A 63 4.67 -9.96 11.00
N LEU A 64 3.37 -9.89 10.69
CA LEU A 64 2.90 -9.29 9.44
C LEU A 64 3.18 -7.78 9.33
N MET A 65 3.47 -7.09 10.44
CA MET A 65 3.91 -5.69 10.40
C MET A 65 5.40 -5.56 10.04
N THR A 66 6.23 -6.58 10.31
CA THR A 66 7.69 -6.48 10.18
C THR A 66 8.27 -7.17 8.95
N VAL A 67 7.52 -8.09 8.35
CA VAL A 67 7.95 -8.76 7.12
C VAL A 67 7.98 -7.75 5.97
N SER A 68 9.07 -7.75 5.20
CA SER A 68 9.20 -6.96 3.98
C SER A 68 8.48 -7.68 2.84
N LEU A 69 7.30 -7.21 2.46
CA LEU A 69 6.49 -7.87 1.43
C LEU A 69 7.00 -7.55 0.03
N ARG A 70 7.44 -6.31 -0.24
CA ARG A 70 8.15 -6.00 -1.50
C ARG A 70 9.48 -6.73 -1.64
N GLY A 71 10.29 -6.81 -0.58
CA GLY A 71 11.56 -7.56 -0.63
C GLY A 71 11.34 -9.06 -0.90
N LEU A 72 10.20 -9.60 -0.47
CA LEU A 72 9.77 -10.94 -0.87
C LEU A 72 9.24 -10.98 -2.29
N ASP A 73 8.48 -9.99 -2.76
CA ASP A 73 7.96 -9.94 -4.12
C ASP A 73 9.08 -9.89 -5.17
N GLU A 74 10.10 -9.04 -4.97
CA GLU A 74 11.27 -8.96 -5.84
C GLU A 74 11.99 -10.31 -5.98
N ARG A 75 11.94 -11.14 -4.93
CA ARG A 75 12.60 -12.45 -4.88
C ARG A 75 11.67 -13.61 -5.27
N ARG A 76 10.36 -13.49 -5.05
CA ARG A 76 9.41 -14.61 -5.00
C ARG A 76 8.04 -14.34 -5.61
N ASN A 77 7.84 -13.18 -6.24
CA ASN A 77 6.61 -12.73 -6.90
C ASN A 77 5.37 -12.63 -5.97
N LEU A 78 4.25 -12.11 -6.47
CA LEU A 78 3.01 -11.89 -5.70
C LEU A 78 2.48 -13.16 -5.03
N GLU A 79 2.71 -14.33 -5.63
CA GLU A 79 2.36 -15.65 -5.08
C GLU A 79 3.03 -15.87 -3.72
N GLY A 80 4.32 -15.56 -3.60
CA GLY A 80 5.06 -15.70 -2.36
C GLY A 80 4.49 -14.81 -1.25
N THR A 81 4.11 -13.58 -1.60
CA THR A 81 3.51 -12.60 -0.69
C THR A 81 2.12 -13.05 -0.22
N LEU A 82 1.21 -13.37 -1.15
CA LEU A 82 -0.13 -13.85 -0.81
C LEU A 82 -0.10 -15.18 -0.06
N GLY A 83 0.80 -16.08 -0.43
CA GLY A 83 1.01 -17.35 0.25
C GLY A 83 1.45 -17.14 1.70
N LEU A 84 2.34 -16.18 1.96
CA LEU A 84 2.80 -15.88 3.32
C LEU A 84 1.71 -15.24 4.17
N VAL A 85 0.98 -14.27 3.62
CA VAL A 85 -0.17 -13.66 4.30
C VAL A 85 -1.23 -14.71 4.64
N THR A 86 -1.52 -15.61 3.70
CA THR A 86 -2.46 -16.73 3.91
C THR A 86 -1.96 -17.64 5.01
N TRP A 87 -0.69 -18.06 4.95
CA TRP A 87 -0.07 -18.90 5.96
C TRP A 87 -0.19 -18.27 7.36
N PHE A 88 0.16 -17.00 7.52
CA PHE A 88 0.04 -16.33 8.82
C PHE A 88 -1.42 -16.26 9.28
N SER A 89 -2.36 -15.95 8.39
CA SER A 89 -3.77 -15.89 8.74
C SER A 89 -4.33 -17.25 9.16
N ASP A 90 -3.98 -18.32 8.44
CA ASP A 90 -4.36 -19.70 8.77
C ASP A 90 -3.77 -20.15 10.13
N HIS A 91 -2.66 -19.53 10.54
CA HIS A 91 -2.03 -19.73 11.84
C HIS A 91 -2.41 -18.65 12.87
N GLY A 92 -3.55 -17.97 12.70
CA GLY A 92 -4.14 -17.10 13.72
C GLY A 92 -3.66 -15.65 13.71
N ALA A 93 -3.00 -15.20 12.63
CA ALA A 93 -2.77 -13.77 12.42
C ALA A 93 -4.07 -13.03 12.07
N ASP A 94 -4.29 -11.91 12.76
CA ASP A 94 -5.39 -10.99 12.49
C ASP A 94 -4.92 -9.89 11.53
N LEU A 95 -5.47 -9.90 10.31
CA LEU A 95 -5.15 -8.88 9.30
C LEU A 95 -5.69 -7.50 9.71
N ASN A 96 -6.72 -7.45 10.55
CA ASN A 96 -7.32 -6.20 11.04
C ASN A 96 -6.68 -5.73 12.36
N CYS A 97 -5.55 -6.35 12.75
CA CYS A 97 -4.79 -5.92 13.92
C CYS A 97 -4.36 -4.45 13.76
N PRO A 98 -4.58 -3.61 14.78
CA PRO A 98 -4.15 -2.22 14.73
C PRO A 98 -2.62 -2.11 14.78
N ILE A 99 -2.06 -1.22 13.96
CA ILE A 99 -0.64 -0.87 13.96
C ILE A 99 -0.35 0.10 15.12
N PRO A 100 0.70 -0.12 15.95
CA PRO A 100 1.04 0.77 17.05
C PRO A 100 1.31 2.24 16.61
N TRP A 101 0.97 3.21 17.47
CA TRP A 101 1.11 4.65 17.19
C TRP A 101 2.57 5.07 17.11
N VAL A 102 3.43 4.34 17.83
CA VAL A 102 4.88 4.51 17.77
C VAL A 102 5.44 4.19 16.39
N ALA A 103 4.65 3.53 15.52
CA ALA A 103 5.01 3.23 14.15
C ALA A 103 4.68 4.36 13.16
N CYS A 104 4.05 5.43 13.62
CA CYS A 104 3.69 6.59 12.81
C CYS A 104 4.79 7.66 12.90
N THR A 105 5.14 8.28 11.76
CA THR A 105 6.16 9.35 11.71
C THR A 105 5.77 10.57 12.56
N THR A 106 4.48 10.89 12.55
CA THR A 106 3.89 11.98 13.32
C THR A 106 2.87 11.39 14.28
N THR A 107 2.93 11.74 15.57
CA THR A 107 1.85 11.43 16.51
C THR A 107 0.72 12.43 16.29
N PRO A 108 -0.43 12.01 15.74
CA PRO A 108 -1.51 12.95 15.54
C PRO A 108 -2.10 13.34 16.90
N SER A 109 -1.93 14.61 17.29
CA SER A 109 -2.41 15.17 18.57
C SER A 109 -3.93 15.04 18.77
N SER A 110 -4.69 14.71 17.72
CA SER A 110 -6.15 14.70 17.68
C SER A 110 -6.78 13.41 17.12
N CYS A 111 -5.99 12.39 16.75
CA CYS A 111 -6.59 11.18 16.18
C CYS A 111 -7.22 10.35 17.30
N GLY A 112 -8.54 10.28 17.31
CA GLY A 112 -9.33 9.59 18.33
C GLY A 112 -9.08 8.08 18.39
N SER A 113 -10.09 7.29 18.76
CA SER A 113 -9.96 5.83 18.88
C SER A 113 -9.74 5.07 17.56
N ARG A 114 -9.65 5.75 16.42
CA ARG A 114 -9.49 5.13 15.10
C ARG A 114 -8.02 4.75 14.87
N ARG A 115 -7.80 3.62 14.21
CA ARG A 115 -6.53 2.91 14.19
C ARG A 115 -6.17 2.49 12.77
N TYR A 116 -4.92 2.70 12.37
CA TYR A 116 -4.39 2.11 11.14
C TYR A 116 -4.29 0.60 11.27
N GLN A 117 -4.54 -0.15 10.21
CA GLN A 117 -4.61 -1.61 10.29
C GLN A 117 -3.64 -2.32 9.34
N VAL A 118 -3.20 -3.52 9.73
CA VAL A 118 -2.26 -4.32 8.93
C VAL A 118 -2.78 -4.59 7.52
N ILE A 119 -4.06 -4.88 7.35
CA ILE A 119 -4.67 -5.19 6.04
C ILE A 119 -4.49 -4.07 5.01
N HIS A 120 -4.45 -2.83 5.47
CA HIS A 120 -4.25 -1.64 4.63
C HIS A 120 -2.81 -1.58 4.12
N ARG A 121 -1.83 -1.82 5.00
CA ARG A 121 -0.42 -2.02 4.62
C ARG A 121 -0.27 -3.17 3.61
N LEU A 122 -0.91 -4.31 3.88
CA LEU A 122 -0.84 -5.47 2.98
C LEU A 122 -1.36 -5.12 1.58
N ALA A 123 -2.46 -4.39 1.50
CA ALA A 123 -3.03 -3.97 0.24
C ALA A 123 -2.13 -2.98 -0.51
N ASP A 124 -1.57 -2.01 0.19
CA ASP A 124 -0.59 -1.05 -0.34
C ASP A 124 0.64 -1.77 -0.94
N GLU A 125 1.25 -2.68 -0.18
CA GLU A 125 2.40 -3.48 -0.63
C GLU A 125 2.07 -4.37 -1.83
N MET A 126 0.86 -4.93 -1.88
CA MET A 126 0.40 -5.73 -3.03
C MET A 126 0.24 -4.89 -4.29
N GLY A 127 -0.14 -3.63 -4.16
CA GLY A 127 -0.25 -2.71 -5.30
C GLY A 127 1.10 -2.38 -5.93
N PHE A 128 2.19 -2.44 -5.16
CA PHE A 128 3.56 -2.25 -5.67
C PHE A 128 4.12 -3.44 -6.46
N SER A 129 3.46 -4.60 -6.42
CA SER A 129 4.04 -5.81 -6.99
C SER A 129 4.20 -5.72 -8.51
N ASN A 130 5.44 -5.90 -8.99
CA ASN A 130 5.79 -5.80 -10.41
C ASN A 130 5.69 -7.14 -11.16
N HIS A 131 5.46 -8.23 -10.43
CA HIS A 131 5.54 -9.61 -10.95
C HIS A 131 4.19 -10.27 -11.22
N THR A 132 3.13 -9.48 -11.16
CA THR A 132 1.74 -9.80 -11.46
C THR A 132 1.51 -10.40 -12.86
N SER A 133 2.43 -10.21 -13.81
CA SER A 133 2.36 -10.86 -15.13
C SER A 133 2.70 -12.35 -15.12
N ARG A 134 3.19 -12.88 -14.00
CA ARG A 134 3.57 -14.30 -13.87
C ARG A 134 2.52 -15.15 -13.17
N ILE A 135 1.37 -14.59 -12.79
CA ILE A 135 0.31 -15.35 -12.13
C ILE A 135 -0.20 -16.41 -13.13
N PRO A 136 0.03 -17.71 -12.87
CA PRO A 136 -0.43 -18.77 -13.75
C PRO A 136 -1.96 -18.70 -13.91
N SER A 137 -2.45 -19.04 -15.09
CA SER A 137 -3.89 -18.98 -15.43
C SER A 137 -4.79 -19.91 -14.58
N ASN A 138 -4.23 -20.73 -13.68
CA ASN A 138 -4.90 -21.86 -13.04
C ASN A 138 -5.25 -21.66 -11.54
N GLU A 139 -5.06 -20.49 -10.93
CA GLU A 139 -5.02 -20.45 -9.46
C GLU A 139 -6.10 -19.59 -8.80
N GLN A 140 -7.27 -20.23 -8.62
CA GLN A 140 -8.28 -19.82 -7.64
C GLN A 140 -7.72 -19.69 -6.22
N LEU A 141 -6.62 -20.40 -5.90
CA LEU A 141 -5.98 -20.41 -4.58
C LEU A 141 -5.47 -19.03 -4.16
N TYR A 142 -4.98 -18.22 -5.10
CA TYR A 142 -4.40 -16.90 -4.80
C TYR A 142 -5.39 -15.75 -4.95
N ILE A 143 -6.49 -15.99 -5.67
CA ILE A 143 -7.58 -15.01 -5.80
C ILE A 143 -8.28 -14.82 -4.45
N ALA A 144 -8.45 -15.88 -3.64
CA ALA A 144 -9.21 -15.77 -2.40
C ALA A 144 -8.56 -14.83 -1.36
N PRO A 145 -7.24 -14.90 -1.07
CA PRO A 145 -6.58 -13.94 -0.18
C PRO A 145 -6.62 -12.52 -0.73
N LEU A 146 -6.42 -12.34 -2.03
CA LEU A 146 -6.53 -11.02 -2.66
C LEU A 146 -7.95 -10.45 -2.51
N CYS A 147 -8.99 -11.24 -2.78
CA CYS A 147 -10.39 -10.82 -2.61
C CYS A 147 -10.70 -10.49 -1.16
N ARG A 148 -10.15 -11.26 -0.20
CA ARG A 148 -10.31 -10.97 1.23
C ARG A 148 -9.72 -9.61 1.59
N ILE A 149 -8.54 -9.28 1.06
CA ILE A 149 -7.87 -8.00 1.34
C ILE A 149 -8.59 -6.85 0.65
N LEU A 150 -8.78 -6.93 -0.66
CA LEU A 150 -9.43 -5.86 -1.43
C LEU A 150 -10.91 -5.69 -1.09
N GLY A 151 -11.56 -6.74 -0.58
CA GLY A 151 -12.96 -6.71 -0.19
C GLY A 151 -13.21 -6.39 1.28
N ASP A 152 -12.17 -6.19 2.09
CA ASP A 152 -12.34 -5.76 3.47
C ASP A 152 -12.82 -4.29 3.52
N THR A 153 -13.76 -4.02 4.41
CA THR A 153 -14.46 -2.72 4.51
C THR A 153 -13.98 -1.88 5.67
N THR A 154 -12.91 -2.31 6.36
CA THR A 154 -12.24 -1.48 7.36
C THR A 154 -11.64 -0.25 6.69
N VAL A 155 -11.56 0.85 7.44
CA VAL A 155 -11.07 2.12 6.93
C VAL A 155 -10.00 2.69 7.85
N ASP A 156 -8.89 3.12 7.26
CA ASP A 156 -7.92 3.96 7.94
C ASP A 156 -8.46 5.39 8.13
N PRO A 157 -8.12 6.09 9.21
CA PRO A 157 -8.72 7.38 9.58
C PRO A 157 -8.23 8.58 8.77
N CYS A 158 -8.01 8.41 7.47
CA CYS A 158 -7.61 9.49 6.57
C CYS A 158 -8.80 10.36 6.14
N ASN A 159 -8.52 11.61 5.75
CA ASN A 159 -9.53 12.55 5.26
C ASN A 159 -9.21 13.06 3.83
N CYS A 160 -8.47 12.28 3.04
CA CYS A 160 -8.07 12.70 1.69
C CYS A 160 -9.28 12.67 0.72
N TYR A 161 -9.33 13.58 -0.25
CA TYR A 161 -10.39 13.56 -1.28
C TYR A 161 -10.44 12.26 -2.08
N CYS A 162 -9.33 11.51 -2.18
CA CYS A 162 -9.31 10.18 -2.80
C CYS A 162 -10.19 9.15 -2.07
N ALA A 163 -10.43 9.35 -0.77
CA ALA A 163 -11.16 8.45 0.10
C ALA A 163 -11.83 9.22 1.27
N PRO A 164 -12.96 9.92 1.01
CA PRO A 164 -13.54 10.89 1.96
C PRO A 164 -14.07 10.26 3.26
N GLN A 165 -14.20 8.93 3.32
CA GLN A 165 -14.64 8.20 4.50
C GLN A 165 -13.49 7.45 5.20
N GLY A 166 -12.25 7.70 4.79
CA GLY A 166 -11.08 6.91 5.16
C GLY A 166 -10.64 5.98 4.02
N CYS A 167 -9.35 5.67 4.01
CA CYS A 167 -8.78 4.79 2.99
C CYS A 167 -9.25 3.37 3.21
N LEU A 168 -9.78 2.73 2.16
CA LEU A 168 -10.02 1.29 2.13
C LEU A 168 -8.75 0.56 1.70
N PRO A 169 -8.62 -0.74 2.00
CA PRO A 169 -7.55 -1.58 1.44
C PRO A 169 -7.52 -1.50 -0.10
N SER A 170 -8.67 -1.53 -0.77
CA SER A 170 -8.73 -1.41 -2.24
C SER A 170 -8.23 -0.06 -2.77
N SER A 171 -8.46 1.03 -2.03
CA SER A 171 -7.91 2.35 -2.36
C SER A 171 -6.40 2.34 -2.29
N LEU A 172 -5.82 1.80 -1.22
CA LEU A 172 -4.37 1.76 -1.04
C LEU A 172 -3.68 0.85 -2.04
N PHE A 173 -4.27 -0.31 -2.34
CA PHE A 173 -3.82 -1.16 -3.45
C PHE A 173 -3.77 -0.37 -4.77
N SER A 174 -4.86 0.33 -5.09
CA SER A 174 -4.91 1.13 -6.31
C SER A 174 -3.88 2.26 -6.28
N ARG A 175 -3.59 2.85 -5.12
CA ARG A 175 -2.60 3.94 -5.02
C ARG A 175 -1.22 3.44 -5.38
N SER A 176 -0.80 2.35 -4.77
CA SER A 176 0.51 1.76 -5.02
C SER A 176 0.65 1.27 -6.46
N MET A 177 -0.43 0.75 -7.05
CA MET A 177 -0.50 0.44 -8.48
C MET A 177 -0.23 1.66 -9.37
N TRP A 178 -0.61 2.86 -8.95
CA TRP A 178 -0.36 4.10 -9.70
C TRP A 178 0.99 4.77 -9.39
N THR A 179 1.68 4.41 -8.30
CA THR A 179 2.88 5.11 -7.84
C THR A 179 3.94 5.27 -8.92
N TYR A 180 4.21 4.20 -9.70
CA TYR A 180 5.20 4.27 -10.79
C TYR A 180 4.81 5.25 -11.91
N TYR A 181 3.51 5.40 -12.17
CA TYR A 181 3.03 6.32 -13.20
C TYR A 181 3.18 7.79 -12.78
N VAL A 182 2.98 8.09 -11.49
CA VAL A 182 3.01 9.45 -10.95
C VAL A 182 4.43 9.93 -10.66
N TRP A 183 5.25 9.08 -10.03
CA TRP A 183 6.54 9.50 -9.46
C TRP A 183 7.51 10.13 -10.44
N LEU A 184 7.42 9.76 -11.73
CA LEU A 184 8.43 10.19 -12.65
C LEU A 184 8.14 11.55 -13.30
N ASN A 185 6.93 12.15 -13.14
CA ASN A 185 6.52 13.35 -13.90
C ASN A 185 7.00 13.31 -15.37
N MET A 186 7.05 12.10 -15.94
CA MET A 186 7.82 11.88 -17.15
C MET A 186 7.11 12.56 -18.30
N PRO A 187 7.85 13.22 -19.20
CA PRO A 187 7.28 13.65 -20.46
C PRO A 187 6.51 12.48 -21.07
N LYS A 188 5.29 12.69 -21.57
CA LYS A 188 4.43 11.63 -22.15
C LYS A 188 5.17 10.69 -23.13
N LYS A 189 6.29 11.15 -23.72
CA LYS A 189 7.19 10.43 -24.63
C LYS A 189 8.16 9.43 -23.95
N MET A 190 8.30 9.46 -22.63
CA MET A 190 9.22 8.62 -21.84
C MET A 190 8.50 7.61 -20.94
N VAL A 191 7.17 7.51 -21.01
CA VAL A 191 6.43 6.38 -20.41
C VAL A 191 6.97 5.11 -21.05
N THR A 192 7.77 4.36 -20.28
CA THR A 192 8.37 3.12 -20.75
C THR A 192 7.31 2.03 -20.80
N SER A 193 7.52 1.00 -21.63
CA SER A 193 6.67 -0.20 -21.66
C SER A 193 6.47 -0.88 -20.29
N TRP A 194 7.31 -0.55 -19.31
CA TRP A 194 7.26 -1.12 -17.96
C TRP A 194 6.13 -0.52 -17.11
N HIS A 195 5.85 0.78 -17.23
CA HIS A 195 4.77 1.45 -16.47
C HIS A 195 3.40 0.95 -16.90
N ASP A 196 3.18 0.90 -18.21
CA ASP A 196 1.96 0.36 -18.80
C ASP A 196 1.77 -1.10 -18.38
N HIS A 197 2.85 -1.88 -18.34
CA HIS A 197 2.80 -3.28 -17.92
C HIS A 197 2.41 -3.45 -16.45
N HIS A 198 2.92 -2.60 -15.56
CA HIS A 198 2.56 -2.61 -14.14
C HIS A 198 1.07 -2.29 -13.96
N LEU A 199 0.59 -1.17 -14.54
CA LEU A 199 -0.81 -0.77 -14.46
C LEU A 199 -1.75 -1.81 -15.09
N GLN A 200 -1.41 -2.34 -16.28
CA GLN A 200 -2.16 -3.44 -16.90
C GLN A 200 -2.26 -4.65 -16.00
N SER A 201 -1.21 -4.95 -15.24
CA SER A 201 -1.23 -6.11 -14.37
C SER A 201 -2.06 -5.88 -13.11
N GLY A 202 -2.02 -4.69 -12.51
CA GLY A 202 -2.91 -4.32 -11.41
C GLY A 202 -4.38 -4.34 -11.85
N VAL A 203 -4.71 -3.82 -13.03
CA VAL A 203 -6.07 -3.90 -13.60
C VAL A 203 -6.50 -5.35 -13.83
N ARG A 204 -5.60 -6.22 -14.30
CA ARG A 204 -5.88 -7.66 -14.42
C ARG A 204 -6.17 -8.31 -13.06
N LEU A 205 -5.44 -7.95 -12.01
CA LEU A 205 -5.71 -8.46 -10.65
C LEU A 205 -7.08 -8.04 -10.14
N ILE A 206 -7.44 -6.76 -10.31
CA ILE A 206 -8.76 -6.25 -9.95
C ILE A 206 -9.84 -6.97 -10.77
N GLN A 207 -9.58 -7.20 -12.07
CA GLN A 207 -10.49 -8.00 -12.91
C GLN A 207 -10.71 -9.41 -12.36
N TYR A 208 -9.64 -10.10 -11.93
CA TYR A 208 -9.80 -11.43 -11.32
C TYR A 208 -10.58 -11.38 -10.01
N ALA A 209 -10.31 -10.39 -9.16
CA ALA A 209 -11.02 -10.21 -7.89
C ALA A 209 -12.51 -9.92 -8.11
N THR A 210 -12.85 -9.02 -9.04
CA THR A 210 -14.23 -8.66 -9.40
C THR A 210 -14.99 -9.79 -10.06
N SER A 211 -14.36 -10.54 -10.97
CA SER A 211 -14.99 -11.69 -11.67
C SER A 211 -15.40 -12.81 -10.71
N SER A 212 -14.77 -12.88 -9.53
CA SER A 212 -15.14 -13.85 -8.51
C SER A 212 -16.40 -13.48 -7.72
N HIS A 213 -16.91 -12.25 -7.90
CA HIS A 213 -18.01 -11.64 -7.13
C HIS A 213 -17.76 -11.63 -5.61
N LYS A 214 -16.48 -11.68 -5.18
CA LYS A 214 -16.10 -11.69 -3.77
C LYS A 214 -15.69 -10.33 -3.22
N ILE A 215 -15.54 -9.33 -4.07
CA ILE A 215 -15.28 -7.95 -3.62
C ILE A 215 -16.55 -7.11 -3.76
N PRO A 216 -16.86 -6.26 -2.78
CA PRO A 216 -18.05 -5.42 -2.78
C PRO A 216 -17.94 -4.30 -3.83
N ALA A 217 -19.07 -3.76 -4.28
CA ALA A 217 -19.09 -2.71 -5.31
C ALA A 217 -18.36 -1.44 -4.83
N GLU A 218 -18.44 -1.16 -3.54
CA GLU A 218 -17.77 -0.06 -2.86
C GLU A 218 -16.24 -0.15 -3.04
N ALA A 219 -15.67 -1.35 -3.01
CA ALA A 219 -14.23 -1.54 -3.23
C ALA A 219 -13.81 -1.18 -4.66
N ILE A 220 -14.65 -1.50 -5.65
CA ILE A 220 -14.43 -1.16 -7.07
C ILE A 220 -14.52 0.36 -7.25
N MET A 221 -15.55 0.98 -6.68
CA MET A 221 -15.72 2.44 -6.78
C MET A 221 -14.61 3.20 -6.06
N ALA A 222 -14.07 2.65 -4.97
CA ALA A 222 -12.91 3.20 -4.30
C ALA A 222 -11.64 3.16 -5.18
N ILE A 223 -11.46 2.09 -5.98
CA ILE A 223 -10.38 1.99 -6.98
C ILE A 223 -10.58 3.01 -8.11
N ILE A 224 -11.80 3.12 -8.65
CA ILE A 224 -12.13 4.09 -9.72
C ILE A 224 -11.89 5.51 -9.22
N ARG A 225 -12.43 5.87 -8.04
CA ARG A 225 -12.23 7.20 -7.44
C ARG A 225 -10.77 7.53 -7.26
N LEU A 226 -9.98 6.60 -6.71
CA LEU A 226 -8.57 6.85 -6.50
C LEU A 226 -7.80 6.96 -7.82
N SER A 227 -8.12 6.13 -8.81
CA SER A 227 -7.54 6.24 -10.15
C SER A 227 -7.86 7.58 -10.80
N THR A 228 -9.11 8.06 -10.71
CA THR A 228 -9.52 9.38 -11.20
C THR A 228 -8.80 10.50 -10.46
N PHE A 229 -8.73 10.42 -9.12
CA PHE A 229 -8.00 11.37 -8.28
C PHE A 229 -6.54 11.49 -8.73
N THR A 230 -5.86 10.36 -8.89
CA THR A 230 -4.46 10.32 -9.31
C THR A 230 -4.29 10.87 -10.72
N ARG A 231 -5.18 10.53 -11.65
CA ARG A 231 -5.12 11.03 -13.03
C ARG A 231 -5.44 12.53 -13.12
N LEU A 232 -6.24 13.07 -12.21
CA LEU A 232 -6.46 14.51 -12.07
C LEU A 232 -5.22 15.25 -11.51
N GLY A 233 -4.17 14.55 -11.06
CA GLY A 233 -2.96 15.16 -10.53
C GLY A 233 -3.12 15.77 -9.14
N MET A 234 -4.14 15.33 -8.38
CA MET A 234 -4.39 15.80 -7.02
C MET A 234 -3.34 15.25 -6.04
N LYS A 235 -3.03 15.99 -4.97
CA LYS A 235 -2.01 15.59 -3.98
C LYS A 235 -2.63 14.71 -2.88
N HIS A 236 -2.06 13.53 -2.66
CA HIS A 236 -2.50 12.65 -1.58
C HIS A 236 -2.20 13.25 -0.20
N THR A 237 -3.23 13.35 0.64
CA THR A 237 -3.16 13.75 2.06
C THR A 237 -3.51 12.59 3.01
N CYS A 238 -3.54 11.36 2.48
CA CYS A 238 -3.78 10.12 3.24
C CYS A 238 -2.47 9.48 3.71
N CYS A 239 -2.54 8.49 4.60
CA CYS A 239 -1.38 7.77 5.14
C CYS A 239 -0.57 7.10 4.03
N SER A 240 0.75 7.20 4.06
CA SER A 240 1.63 6.41 3.22
C SER A 240 2.24 5.27 4.03
N TYR A 241 2.33 4.07 3.44
CA TYR A 241 3.00 2.95 4.09
C TYR A 241 4.43 2.93 3.60
N THR A 242 5.37 3.19 4.52
CA THR A 242 6.79 3.18 4.20
C THR A 242 7.31 1.77 4.34
N GLU A 243 8.06 1.34 3.35
CA GLU A 243 8.90 0.17 3.51
C GLU A 243 10.12 0.50 4.35
N CYS A 244 10.56 -0.49 5.12
CA CYS A 244 11.81 -0.44 5.84
C CYS A 244 12.98 -0.57 4.84
N TYR A 245 13.25 0.46 4.04
CA TYR A 245 14.38 0.52 3.09
C TYR A 245 15.71 0.82 3.77
N GLY A 246 15.94 0.32 4.99
CA GLY A 246 17.30 0.31 5.53
C GLY A 246 18.19 -0.46 4.55
N GLU A 247 18.94 0.27 3.71
CA GLU A 247 20.12 -0.20 2.97
C GLU A 247 21.25 -0.54 3.95
N GLU A 248 21.16 -0.02 5.17
CA GLU A 248 21.98 -0.41 6.31
C GLU A 248 21.32 -1.60 7.03
N ASP A 249 22.14 -2.55 7.48
CA ASP A 249 21.85 -3.90 8.01
C ASP A 249 20.82 -4.01 9.18
N GLY A 250 20.02 -2.99 9.45
CA GLY A 250 19.03 -2.96 10.52
C GLY A 250 17.94 -4.03 10.37
N SER A 251 17.78 -4.83 11.41
CA SER A 251 16.61 -5.70 11.54
C SER A 251 15.40 -4.86 11.96
N PRO A 252 14.20 -5.06 11.38
CA PRO A 252 12.96 -4.42 11.87
C PRO A 252 12.77 -4.56 13.38
N THR A 253 13.18 -5.69 13.94
CA THR A 253 13.09 -5.95 15.37
C THR A 253 14.04 -5.08 16.19
N GLU A 254 15.23 -4.75 15.68
CA GLU A 254 16.16 -3.83 16.36
C GLU A 254 15.59 -2.42 16.37
N GLU A 255 15.10 -1.95 15.22
CA GLU A 255 14.40 -0.66 15.11
C GLU A 255 13.22 -0.59 16.09
N ILE A 256 12.42 -1.66 16.21
CA ILE A 256 11.31 -1.73 17.18
C ILE A 256 11.83 -1.64 18.61
N TYR A 257 12.90 -2.37 18.92
CA TYR A 257 13.48 -2.40 20.26
C TYR A 257 14.03 -1.03 20.69
N TYR A 258 14.61 -0.28 19.76
CA TYR A 258 15.12 1.08 19.99
C TYR A 258 14.07 2.17 19.85
N GLY A 259 12.86 1.85 19.40
CA GLY A 259 11.77 2.81 19.24
C GLY A 259 11.89 3.68 17.98
N GLU A 260 12.61 3.19 16.98
CA GLU A 260 12.90 3.88 15.71
C GLU A 260 12.06 3.33 14.55
N TYR A 261 11.31 2.25 14.78
CA TYR A 261 10.53 1.58 13.74
C TYR A 261 9.30 2.37 13.32
N GLN A 262 9.32 2.92 12.12
CA GLN A 262 8.22 3.68 11.51
C GLN A 262 7.82 3.03 10.18
N ILE A 263 6.53 2.71 10.05
CA ILE A 263 5.95 2.08 8.84
C ILE A 263 4.74 2.83 8.27
N ILE A 264 4.31 3.91 8.95
CA ILE A 264 3.23 4.77 8.48
C ILE A 264 3.68 6.21 8.51
N GLU A 265 3.70 6.83 7.34
CA GLU A 265 3.88 8.26 7.20
C GLU A 265 2.52 8.97 7.24
N ILE A 266 2.41 9.95 8.13
CA ILE A 266 1.22 10.79 8.28
C ILE A 266 1.64 12.24 8.07
N MET A 267 0.98 12.89 7.12
CA MET A 267 1.15 14.30 6.82
C MET A 267 0.66 15.18 7.99
N ASP A 268 1.31 16.33 8.18
CA ASP A 268 0.91 17.28 9.20
C ASP A 268 -0.50 17.83 8.91
N PRO A 269 -1.37 18.02 9.93
CA PRO A 269 -2.71 18.56 9.71
C PRO A 269 -2.75 19.92 9.00
N ASP A 270 -1.77 20.79 9.25
CA ASP A 270 -1.73 22.11 8.61
C ASP A 270 -1.41 21.98 7.10
N ASP A 271 -0.48 21.09 6.74
CA ASP A 271 -0.19 20.74 5.33
C ASP A 271 -1.41 20.11 4.64
N ILE A 272 -2.17 19.26 5.36
CA ILE A 272 -3.41 18.67 4.84
C ILE A 272 -4.43 19.76 4.54
N GLU A 273 -4.64 20.72 5.44
CA GLU A 273 -5.58 21.82 5.25
C GLU A 273 -5.20 22.70 4.05
N GLU A 274 -3.91 23.07 3.94
CA GLU A 274 -3.38 23.84 2.82
C GLU A 274 -3.63 23.13 1.48
N ILE A 275 -3.22 21.87 1.36
CA ILE A 275 -3.40 21.08 0.13
C ILE A 275 -4.88 20.91 -0.21
N GLN A 276 -5.75 20.70 0.79
CA GLN A 276 -7.17 20.51 0.56
C GLN A 276 -7.88 21.78 0.06
N GLU A 277 -7.43 22.96 0.51
CA GLU A 277 -7.92 24.24 0.01
C GLU A 277 -7.42 24.50 -1.43
N GLU A 278 -6.15 24.20 -1.73
CA GLU A 278 -5.60 24.27 -3.09
C GLU A 278 -6.40 23.38 -4.06
N ASP A 279 -6.68 22.13 -3.66
CA ASP A 279 -7.33 21.13 -4.51
C ASP A 279 -8.87 21.20 -4.49
N ARG A 280 -9.48 22.17 -3.79
CA ARG A 280 -10.95 22.23 -3.62
C ARG A 280 -11.73 22.22 -4.94
N HIS A 281 -11.24 22.93 -5.96
CA HIS A 281 -11.88 22.95 -7.28
C HIS A 281 -11.74 21.61 -8.02
N LEU A 282 -10.59 20.93 -7.86
CA LEU A 282 -10.38 19.59 -8.41
C LEU A 282 -11.24 18.55 -7.68
N ALA A 283 -11.51 18.72 -6.39
CA ALA A 283 -12.39 17.85 -5.63
C ALA A 283 -13.83 17.83 -6.19
N LEU A 284 -14.37 19.00 -6.58
CA LEU A 284 -15.68 19.08 -7.25
C LEU A 284 -15.68 18.34 -8.59
N ARG A 285 -14.60 18.48 -9.37
CA ARG A 285 -14.45 17.78 -10.66
C ARG A 285 -14.30 16.26 -10.46
N LEU A 286 -13.57 15.85 -9.43
CA LEU A 286 -13.45 14.44 -9.04
C LEU A 286 -14.81 13.84 -8.71
N ASP A 287 -15.61 14.51 -7.88
CA ASP A 287 -16.93 14.00 -7.50
C ASP A 287 -17.86 13.85 -8.70
N ALA A 288 -17.89 14.84 -9.60
CA ALA A 288 -18.69 14.78 -10.82
C ALA A 288 -18.25 13.63 -11.75
N LEU A 289 -16.94 13.43 -11.94
CA LEU A 289 -16.41 12.34 -12.76
C LEU A 289 -16.68 10.97 -12.13
N VAL A 290 -16.56 10.84 -10.80
CA VAL A 290 -16.83 9.57 -10.11
C VAL A 290 -18.32 9.22 -10.18
N GLU A 291 -19.21 10.20 -10.06
CA GLU A 291 -20.65 10.01 -10.27
C GLU A 291 -20.96 9.56 -11.72
N GLU A 292 -20.32 10.20 -12.71
CA GLU A 292 -20.41 9.77 -14.12
C GLU A 292 -19.93 8.32 -14.30
N PHE A 293 -18.77 7.98 -13.74
CA PHE A 293 -18.19 6.65 -13.87
C PHE A 293 -18.99 5.58 -13.15
N ASP A 294 -19.59 5.86 -11.99
CA ASP A 294 -20.49 4.94 -11.30
C ASP A 294 -21.70 4.60 -12.19
N ALA A 295 -22.39 5.64 -12.69
CA ALA A 295 -23.54 5.47 -13.58
C ALA A 295 -23.17 4.67 -14.85
N LYS A 296 -22.03 4.99 -15.47
CA LYS A 296 -21.57 4.34 -16.70
C LYS A 296 -21.08 2.92 -16.49
N PHE A 297 -20.44 2.63 -15.36
CA PHE A 297 -20.01 1.28 -15.03
C PHE A 297 -21.21 0.34 -14.89
N VAL A 298 -22.27 0.81 -14.22
CA VAL A 298 -23.54 0.09 -14.10
C VAL A 298 -24.27 -0.03 -15.44
N GLU A 299 -24.38 1.06 -16.21
CA GLU A 299 -25.06 1.10 -17.51
C GLU A 299 -24.44 0.13 -18.52
N LEU A 300 -23.11 0.11 -18.63
CA LEU A 300 -22.39 -0.68 -19.61
C LEU A 300 -22.33 -2.16 -19.24
N GLY A 301 -22.42 -2.51 -17.95
CA GLY A 301 -22.37 -3.89 -17.47
C GLY A 301 -21.12 -4.66 -17.91
N GLN A 302 -20.04 -3.95 -18.19
CA GLN A 302 -18.78 -4.49 -18.68
C GLN A 302 -17.94 -5.07 -17.54
N THR A 303 -16.93 -5.85 -17.90
CA THR A 303 -15.91 -6.22 -16.93
C THR A 303 -15.13 -4.97 -16.48
N PHE A 304 -14.53 -5.01 -15.29
CA PHE A 304 -13.71 -3.90 -14.78
C PHE A 304 -12.62 -3.50 -15.78
N SER A 305 -11.92 -4.47 -16.37
CA SER A 305 -10.85 -4.20 -17.34
C SER A 305 -11.36 -3.56 -18.63
N GLU A 306 -12.51 -4.00 -19.15
CA GLU A 306 -13.10 -3.40 -20.35
C GLU A 306 -13.55 -1.97 -20.08
N PHE A 307 -14.19 -1.72 -18.94
CA PHE A 307 -14.60 -0.39 -18.53
C PHE A 307 -13.39 0.53 -18.33
N PHE A 308 -12.38 0.05 -17.60
CA PHE A 308 -11.19 0.82 -17.24
C PHE A 308 -10.41 1.26 -18.49
N TRP A 309 -10.08 0.33 -19.40
CA TRP A 309 -9.33 0.64 -20.62
C TRP A 309 -10.17 1.23 -21.74
N GLY A 310 -11.48 1.00 -21.72
CA GLY A 310 -12.42 1.55 -22.69
C GLY A 310 -12.91 2.91 -22.23
N TYR A 311 -14.05 2.93 -21.52
CA TYR A 311 -14.75 4.16 -21.18
C TYR A 311 -13.92 5.10 -20.29
N TRP A 312 -13.42 4.59 -19.15
CA TRP A 312 -12.72 5.42 -18.18
C TRP A 312 -11.45 6.04 -18.77
N TRP A 313 -10.60 5.23 -19.43
CA TRP A 313 -9.35 5.70 -20.03
C TRP A 313 -9.61 6.75 -21.11
N SER A 314 -10.56 6.50 -22.02
CA SER A 314 -10.92 7.46 -23.06
C SER A 314 -11.43 8.77 -22.46
N ARG A 315 -12.35 8.70 -21.49
CA ARG A 315 -12.90 9.90 -20.84
C ARG A 315 -11.82 10.69 -20.11
N MET A 316 -10.88 10.02 -19.42
CA MET A 316 -9.78 10.72 -18.75
C MET A 316 -8.81 11.39 -19.73
N ASN A 317 -8.60 10.85 -20.94
CA ASN A 317 -7.81 11.53 -21.95
C ASN A 317 -8.48 12.81 -22.46
N GLU A 318 -9.82 12.85 -22.55
CA GLU A 318 -10.57 14.07 -22.86
C GLU A 318 -10.42 15.10 -21.74
N VAL A 319 -10.57 14.67 -20.48
CA VAL A 319 -10.36 15.51 -19.29
C VAL A 319 -8.96 16.13 -19.28
N ASP A 320 -7.93 15.37 -19.67
CA ASP A 320 -6.56 15.87 -19.80
C ASP A 320 -6.44 16.89 -20.95
N ALA A 321 -7.07 16.64 -22.09
CA ALA A 321 -7.07 17.57 -23.22
C ALA A 321 -7.75 18.90 -22.88
N GLU A 322 -8.89 18.85 -22.15
CA GLU A 322 -9.60 20.04 -21.65
C GLU A 322 -8.70 20.90 -20.73
N LYS A 323 -7.80 20.27 -19.95
CA LYS A 323 -6.84 20.98 -19.09
C LYS A 323 -5.72 21.65 -19.91
N ASP A 324 -5.20 20.95 -20.90
CA ASP A 324 -4.14 21.45 -21.77
C ASP A 324 -4.62 22.68 -22.60
N GLU A 325 -5.90 22.74 -22.97
CA GLU A 325 -6.49 23.89 -23.67
C GLU A 325 -6.61 25.14 -22.78
N LEU A 326 -7.06 24.98 -21.52
CA LEU A 326 -7.16 26.09 -20.55
C LEU A 326 -5.78 26.69 -20.21
N SER A 327 -4.73 25.88 -20.22
CA SER A 327 -3.35 26.33 -20.01
C SER A 327 -2.90 27.41 -21.00
N TYR A 328 -3.35 27.38 -22.25
CA TYR A 328 -2.93 28.40 -23.23
C TYR A 328 -3.56 29.76 -22.96
N GLU A 329 -4.82 29.79 -22.52
CA GLU A 329 -5.50 31.03 -22.13
C GLU A 329 -4.93 31.58 -20.82
N ASP A 330 -4.61 30.70 -19.86
CA ASP A 330 -3.96 31.10 -18.61
C ASP A 330 -2.54 31.65 -18.85
N ILE A 331 -1.76 31.03 -19.74
CA ILE A 331 -0.45 31.56 -20.15
C ILE A 331 -0.61 32.93 -20.82
N ALA A 332 -1.62 33.12 -21.67
CA ALA A 332 -1.91 34.40 -22.30
C ALA A 332 -2.31 35.47 -21.26
N ALA A 333 -3.14 35.12 -20.27
CA ALA A 333 -3.55 36.01 -19.19
C ALA A 333 -2.38 36.38 -18.26
N ILE A 334 -1.49 35.42 -17.94
CA ILE A 334 -0.26 35.65 -17.16
C ILE A 334 0.69 36.58 -17.91
N GLN A 335 0.85 36.39 -19.23
CA GLN A 335 1.63 37.28 -20.09
C GLN A 335 1.01 38.69 -20.18
N GLU A 336 -0.32 38.79 -20.28
CA GLU A 336 -1.05 40.06 -20.29
C GLU A 336 -0.93 40.80 -18.95
N ALA A 337 -0.85 40.08 -17.83
CA ALA A 337 -0.55 40.62 -16.51
C ALA A 337 0.90 41.11 -16.34
N GLY A 338 1.75 40.98 -17.37
CA GLY A 338 3.12 41.48 -17.40
C GLY A 338 4.15 40.56 -16.75
N VAL A 339 3.79 39.31 -16.46
CA VAL A 339 4.73 38.29 -15.98
C VAL A 339 5.47 37.70 -17.18
N VAL A 340 6.78 37.92 -17.24
CA VAL A 340 7.64 37.32 -18.27
C VAL A 340 8.00 35.91 -17.83
N LEU A 341 7.43 34.92 -18.49
CA LEU A 341 7.85 33.52 -18.33
C LEU A 341 9.17 33.34 -19.11
N GLU A 342 10.28 33.16 -18.39
CA GLU A 342 11.55 32.80 -19.02
C GLU A 342 11.44 31.36 -19.56
N ASN A 343 11.57 31.20 -20.88
CA ASN A 343 11.64 29.88 -21.50
C ASN A 343 12.99 29.25 -21.15
N GLU A 344 12.99 28.17 -20.37
CA GLU A 344 14.16 27.27 -20.23
C GLU A 344 14.27 26.29 -21.40
#